data_AF-A0A821TVI6-F1
#
_entry.id   AF-A0A821TVI6-F1
#
_cell.length_a   1.000
_cell.length_b   1.000
_cell.length_c   1.000
_cell.angle_alpha   90.00
_cell.angle_beta   90.00
_cell.angle_gamma   90.00
#
_symmetry.space_group_name_H-M   'P 1'
#
loop_
_entity.id
_entity.type
_entity.pdbx_description
1 polymer ?
#
loop_
_entity_poly.entity_id
_entity_poly.type
_entity_poly.pdbx_seq_one_letter_code
_entity_poly.pdbx_strand_id
1 'polypeptide(L)'
;IHIQSNDLQPIKAKKWTLLSFFKFRQQQNEMNINNTSQFNDHVHILRQNHPLYMIITYHQYDLLKHPLIDRLVKRKWVQFSRTFFWILFLFYASFTSTILRVHHPQYYYSLFNASISTVSCETISLNLLRHESFILTKKNFYDTMIKWLLFSTILIHIIKNLLLICIRFKMFFGLSNILELIALILSIIFSHDFYSWQMSIRFRCSFQWQCGAIGILIGWITLIIYVQFLSASGIYVVMLEVILRKFLRFIPILIIFILGFGLSFHMLLQNQNVYHHTFDAIIRTILMLTGEFNYEEHLYRQENENNQYYYQIIFLLYILFCILITILIMNLLIANAVGEIPPLIERANVKYSIMRIKLIMDYEIFLSTFDFLIPYLKKRVKNLIDNNQNEIIYPNKIHRNKHKYYHIKKFFTDQRKNFLLKTNEEKI
;
A
#
# COMPACT_ATOMS: atom_id res chain seq x y z
N ILE A 1 -3.49 -4.89 -53.45
CA ILE A 1 -4.15 -3.58 -53.64
C ILE A 1 -3.44 -2.59 -52.74
N HIS A 2 -2.54 -1.79 -53.32
CA HIS A 2 -1.80 -0.73 -52.64
C HIS A 2 -2.79 0.31 -52.11
N ILE A 3 -2.88 0.47 -50.79
CA ILE A 3 -3.48 1.65 -50.18
C ILE A 3 -2.33 2.57 -49.81
N GLN A 4 -2.26 3.70 -50.50
CA GLN A 4 -1.30 4.78 -50.31
C GLN A 4 -1.28 5.24 -48.85
N SER A 5 -0.09 5.31 -48.30
CA SER A 5 0.25 5.68 -46.93
C SER A 5 0.27 7.20 -46.69
N ASN A 6 -0.70 7.97 -47.20
CA ASN A 6 -0.65 9.44 -47.13
C ASN A 6 -1.83 10.16 -46.46
N ASP A 7 -2.89 9.49 -45.99
CA ASP A 7 -4.04 10.18 -45.38
C ASP A 7 -4.38 9.72 -43.95
N LEU A 8 -3.38 9.63 -43.07
CA LEU A 8 -3.64 9.55 -41.62
C LEU A 8 -3.68 10.97 -41.03
N GLN A 9 -4.89 11.56 -41.02
CA GLN A 9 -5.15 12.83 -40.35
C GLN A 9 -4.65 12.80 -38.89
N PRO A 10 -4.07 13.90 -38.36
CA PRO A 10 -3.60 13.96 -37.00
C PRO A 10 -4.78 13.85 -36.03
N ILE A 11 -4.96 12.67 -35.42
CA ILE A 11 -5.88 12.50 -34.31
C ILE A 11 -5.28 13.27 -33.13
N LYS A 12 -5.79 14.49 -32.92
CA LYS A 12 -5.55 15.28 -31.71
C LYS A 12 -6.00 14.44 -30.51
N ALA A 13 -5.09 13.69 -29.87
CA ALA A 13 -5.37 12.97 -28.62
C ALA A 13 -5.93 13.90 -27.54
N LYS A 14 -5.56 15.19 -27.62
CA LYS A 14 -6.11 16.26 -26.82
C LYS A 14 -7.56 16.58 -27.11
N LYS A 15 -7.98 16.50 -28.38
CA LYS A 15 -9.38 16.68 -28.80
C LYS A 15 -10.26 15.55 -28.25
N TRP A 16 -9.72 14.38 -27.91
CA TRP A 16 -10.46 13.30 -27.25
C TRP A 16 -10.51 13.41 -25.73
N THR A 17 -9.43 13.85 -25.05
CA THR A 17 -9.52 14.21 -23.62
C THR A 17 -10.38 15.45 -23.39
N LEU A 18 -10.31 16.42 -24.31
CA LEU A 18 -11.14 17.60 -24.35
C LEU A 18 -12.55 17.22 -24.78
N LEU A 19 -12.82 16.38 -25.78
CA LEU A 19 -14.19 15.95 -26.09
C LEU A 19 -14.78 15.09 -24.97
N SER A 20 -14.04 14.20 -24.31
CA SER A 20 -14.61 13.46 -23.18
C SER A 20 -14.97 14.41 -22.04
N PHE A 21 -14.13 15.43 -21.76
CA PHE A 21 -14.36 16.42 -20.71
C PHE A 21 -15.38 17.50 -21.12
N PHE A 22 -15.42 17.93 -22.39
CA PHE A 22 -16.35 18.92 -22.94
C PHE A 22 -17.70 18.32 -23.29
N LYS A 23 -17.79 17.04 -23.67
CA LYS A 23 -19.07 16.32 -23.83
C LYS A 23 -19.67 16.01 -22.45
N PHE A 24 -18.82 15.74 -21.45
CA PHE A 24 -19.20 15.69 -20.03
C PHE A 24 -19.66 17.08 -19.51
N ARG A 25 -19.04 18.18 -19.98
CA ARG A 25 -19.41 19.56 -19.64
C ARG A 25 -20.63 20.10 -20.41
N GLN A 26 -20.83 19.71 -21.66
CA GLN A 26 -22.02 20.03 -22.46
C GLN A 26 -23.25 19.34 -21.88
N GLN A 27 -23.13 18.05 -21.50
CA GLN A 27 -24.21 17.34 -20.80
C GLN A 27 -24.50 17.92 -19.41
N GLN A 28 -23.51 18.48 -18.71
CA GLN A 28 -23.73 19.18 -17.43
C GLN A 28 -24.41 20.55 -17.58
N ASN A 29 -24.12 21.30 -18.65
CA ASN A 29 -24.68 22.64 -18.86
C ASN A 29 -26.09 22.63 -19.45
N GLU A 30 -26.51 21.55 -20.13
CA GLU A 30 -27.85 21.44 -20.71
C GLU A 30 -28.95 21.08 -19.68
N MET A 31 -28.58 20.64 -18.47
CA MET A 31 -29.54 20.22 -17.45
C MET A 31 -29.33 20.98 -16.13
N ASN A 32 -29.97 22.14 -16.03
CA ASN A 32 -30.20 22.87 -14.76
C ASN A 32 -30.85 21.93 -13.74
N ILE A 33 -30.16 21.56 -12.66
CA ILE A 33 -30.76 20.69 -11.63
C ILE A 33 -30.42 21.15 -10.22
N ASN A 34 -31.49 21.40 -9.46
CA ASN A 34 -31.52 21.94 -8.11
C ASN A 34 -31.72 20.88 -6.99
N ASN A 35 -31.65 19.56 -7.24
CA ASN A 35 -31.95 18.56 -6.21
C ASN A 35 -30.89 17.44 -6.07
N THR A 36 -30.61 17.05 -4.83
CA THR A 36 -29.55 16.13 -4.40
C THR A 36 -29.79 14.64 -4.75
N SER A 37 -31.05 14.22 -4.99
CA SER A 37 -31.39 12.87 -5.44
C SER A 37 -31.01 12.60 -6.91
N GLN A 38 -31.18 13.60 -7.79
CA GLN A 38 -30.81 13.51 -9.21
C GLN A 38 -29.29 13.44 -9.42
N PHE A 39 -28.50 14.02 -8.51
CA PHE A 39 -27.04 14.04 -8.63
C PHE A 39 -26.40 12.65 -8.59
N ASN A 40 -26.87 11.75 -7.70
CA ASN A 40 -26.34 10.40 -7.59
C ASN A 40 -26.63 9.57 -8.85
N ASP A 41 -27.84 9.65 -9.39
CA ASP A 41 -28.22 8.94 -10.63
C ASP A 41 -27.43 9.49 -11.84
N HIS A 42 -27.23 10.81 -11.94
CA HIS A 42 -26.43 11.42 -12.99
C HIS A 42 -24.95 11.03 -12.93
N VAL A 43 -24.32 10.97 -11.75
CA VAL A 43 -22.92 10.55 -11.61
C VAL A 43 -22.73 9.07 -11.98
N HIS A 44 -23.71 8.22 -11.66
CA HIS A 44 -23.70 6.83 -12.08
C HIS A 44 -23.83 6.67 -13.60
N ILE A 45 -24.73 7.44 -14.24
CA ILE A 45 -24.91 7.48 -15.70
C ILE A 45 -23.65 8.03 -16.40
N LEU A 46 -23.03 9.07 -15.85
CA LEU A 46 -21.79 9.67 -16.37
C LEU A 46 -20.59 8.71 -16.31
N ARG A 47 -20.49 7.91 -15.24
CA ARG A 47 -19.47 6.84 -15.14
C ARG A 47 -19.69 5.77 -16.21
N GLN A 48 -20.93 5.36 -16.42
CA GLN A 48 -21.29 4.32 -17.39
C GLN A 48 -21.04 4.79 -18.85
N ASN A 49 -21.31 6.06 -19.13
CA ASN A 49 -21.12 6.66 -20.46
C ASN A 49 -19.67 7.07 -20.75
N HIS A 50 -18.75 6.93 -19.79
CA HIS A 50 -17.35 7.29 -20.00
C HIS A 50 -16.69 6.32 -21.01
N PRO A 51 -16.03 6.80 -22.09
CA PRO A 51 -15.48 5.94 -23.14
C PRO A 51 -14.55 4.84 -22.63
N LEU A 52 -13.70 5.14 -21.63
CA LEU A 52 -12.83 4.13 -21.03
C LEU A 52 -13.60 3.10 -20.20
N TYR A 53 -14.73 3.49 -19.60
CA TYR A 53 -15.57 2.54 -18.87
C TYR A 53 -16.28 1.61 -19.85
N MET A 54 -16.77 2.14 -20.97
CA MET A 54 -17.36 1.34 -22.05
C MET A 54 -16.38 0.31 -22.63
N ILE A 55 -15.13 0.70 -22.89
CA ILE A 55 -14.08 -0.24 -23.36
C ILE A 55 -13.87 -1.39 -22.35
N ILE A 56 -13.95 -1.09 -21.04
CA ILE A 56 -13.84 -2.08 -19.98
C ILE A 56 -15.07 -2.98 -19.93
N THR A 57 -16.29 -2.44 -20.03
CA THR A 57 -17.54 -3.22 -19.96
C THR A 57 -17.74 -4.11 -21.19
N TYR A 58 -17.29 -3.67 -22.37
CA TYR A 58 -17.34 -4.46 -23.60
C TYR A 58 -16.12 -5.38 -23.78
N HIS A 59 -15.27 -5.54 -22.75
CA HIS A 59 -14.12 -6.45 -22.77
C HIS A 59 -13.14 -6.24 -23.94
N GLN A 60 -13.01 -5.01 -24.45
CA GLN A 60 -12.13 -4.68 -25.56
C GLN A 60 -10.68 -4.44 -25.09
N TYR A 61 -10.01 -5.51 -24.67
CA TYR A 61 -8.69 -5.44 -24.05
C TYR A 61 -7.58 -4.98 -25.00
N ASP A 62 -7.71 -5.24 -26.30
CA ASP A 62 -6.72 -4.82 -27.31
C ASP A 62 -6.71 -3.30 -27.50
N LEU A 63 -7.89 -2.66 -27.41
CA LEU A 63 -7.96 -1.20 -27.39
C LEU A 63 -7.31 -0.62 -26.14
N LEU A 64 -7.45 -1.29 -24.98
CA LEU A 64 -6.84 -0.87 -23.72
C LEU A 64 -5.30 -0.85 -23.77
N LYS A 65 -4.71 -1.76 -24.57
CA LYS A 65 -3.26 -1.83 -24.83
C LYS A 65 -2.78 -0.73 -25.79
N HIS A 66 -3.68 -0.01 -26.45
CA HIS A 66 -3.31 1.00 -27.43
C HIS A 66 -2.47 2.12 -26.78
N PRO A 67 -1.34 2.54 -27.40
CA PRO A 67 -0.40 3.50 -26.80
C PRO A 67 -1.04 4.87 -26.48
N LEU A 68 -2.12 5.23 -27.18
CA LEU A 68 -2.89 6.44 -26.86
C LEU A 68 -3.61 6.33 -25.50
N ILE A 69 -4.23 5.18 -25.19
CA ILE A 69 -4.95 5.00 -23.93
C ILE A 69 -3.96 4.95 -22.78
N ASP A 70 -2.84 4.22 -22.92
CA ASP A 70 -1.80 4.19 -21.89
C ASP A 70 -1.23 5.59 -21.60
N ARG A 71 -0.93 6.40 -22.63
CA ARG A 71 -0.47 7.79 -22.45
C ARG A 71 -1.54 8.67 -21.80
N LEU A 72 -2.81 8.51 -22.17
CA LEU A 72 -3.92 9.25 -21.58
C LEU A 72 -4.07 8.93 -20.08
N VAL A 73 -4.04 7.65 -19.73
CA VAL A 73 -4.10 7.17 -18.34
C VAL A 73 -2.92 7.67 -17.53
N LYS A 74 -1.69 7.59 -18.06
CA LYS A 74 -0.48 8.14 -17.42
C LYS A 74 -0.60 9.64 -17.16
N ARG A 75 -1.13 10.40 -18.13
CA ARG A 75 -1.35 11.86 -17.97
C ARG A 75 -2.38 12.16 -16.88
N LYS A 76 -3.54 11.51 -16.90
CA LYS A 76 -4.58 11.68 -15.88
C LYS A 76 -4.09 11.32 -14.48
N TRP A 77 -3.30 10.25 -14.36
CA TRP A 77 -2.67 9.84 -13.10
C TRP A 77 -1.76 10.94 -12.50
N VAL A 78 -0.87 11.50 -13.33
CA VAL A 78 0.06 12.57 -12.91
C VAL A 78 -0.69 13.83 -12.48
N GLN A 79 -1.82 14.12 -13.12
CA GLN A 79 -2.62 15.31 -12.88
C GLN A 79 -3.43 15.23 -11.58
N PHE A 80 -4.09 14.10 -11.30
CA PHE A 80 -5.07 14.01 -10.21
C PHE A 80 -4.65 13.07 -9.09
N SER A 81 -4.25 11.84 -9.40
CA SER A 81 -4.09 10.79 -8.39
C SER A 81 -2.73 10.84 -7.67
N ARG A 82 -1.71 11.44 -8.30
CA ARG A 82 -0.38 11.59 -7.70
C ARG A 82 -0.41 12.40 -6.39
N THR A 83 -1.26 13.41 -6.29
CA THR A 83 -1.38 14.23 -5.07
C THR A 83 -1.96 13.43 -3.91
N PHE A 84 -3.02 12.65 -4.15
CA PHE A 84 -3.62 11.76 -3.14
C PHE A 84 -2.61 10.73 -2.61
N PHE A 85 -1.79 10.15 -3.50
CA PHE A 85 -0.72 9.24 -3.08
C PHE A 85 0.28 9.92 -2.13
N TRP A 86 0.72 11.14 -2.44
CA TRP A 86 1.66 11.86 -1.57
C TRP A 86 1.05 12.29 -0.24
N ILE A 87 -0.23 12.66 -0.22
CA ILE A 87 -0.96 12.97 1.03
C ILE A 87 -1.02 11.72 1.92
N LEU A 88 -1.34 10.56 1.35
CA LEU A 88 -1.38 9.29 2.05
C LEU A 88 0.00 8.85 2.55
N PHE A 89 1.02 8.94 1.68
CA PHE A 89 2.41 8.65 2.04
C PHE A 89 2.86 9.55 3.21
N LEU A 90 2.54 10.85 3.15
CA LEU A 90 2.92 11.81 4.18
C LEU A 90 2.23 11.53 5.52
N PHE A 91 0.99 11.03 5.52
CA PHE A 91 0.32 10.55 6.73
C PHE A 91 1.02 9.33 7.35
N TYR A 92 1.34 8.31 6.56
CA TYR A 92 2.05 7.14 7.10
C TYR A 92 3.50 7.44 7.49
N ALA A 93 4.18 8.32 6.76
CA ALA A 93 5.51 8.80 7.11
C ALA A 93 5.51 9.60 8.42
N SER A 94 4.50 10.45 8.63
CA SER A 94 4.36 11.19 9.89
C SER A 94 4.04 10.26 11.05
N PHE A 95 3.14 9.30 10.86
CA PHE A 95 2.78 8.30 11.87
C PHE A 95 3.94 7.39 12.25
N THR A 96 4.73 6.92 11.28
CA THR A 96 5.94 6.14 11.57
C THR A 96 6.99 6.95 12.34
N SER A 97 7.17 8.21 11.97
CA SER A 97 8.11 9.09 12.67
C SER A 97 7.74 9.34 14.14
N THR A 98 6.44 9.35 14.47
CA THR A 98 5.99 9.55 15.85
C THR A 98 6.22 8.30 16.69
N ILE A 99 5.97 7.11 16.12
CA ILE A 99 6.22 5.82 16.79
C ILE A 99 7.71 5.63 17.08
N LEU A 100 8.58 5.91 16.11
CA LEU A 100 10.04 5.75 16.27
C LEU A 100 10.64 6.67 17.34
N ARG A 101 9.93 7.74 17.74
CA ARG A 101 10.36 8.68 18.78
C ARG A 101 9.89 8.30 20.19
N VAL A 102 8.97 7.34 20.33
CA VAL A 102 8.43 6.91 21.62
C VAL A 102 9.06 5.59 22.02
N HIS A 103 9.51 5.49 23.28
CA HIS A 103 10.06 4.24 23.80
C HIS A 103 8.97 3.22 24.14
N HIS A 104 9.28 1.95 23.96
CA HIS A 104 8.41 0.84 24.35
C HIS A 104 8.03 0.95 25.84
N PRO A 105 6.77 0.67 26.24
CA PRO A 105 6.33 0.86 27.62
C PRO A 105 7.19 0.11 28.64
N GLN A 106 7.64 -1.10 28.32
CA GLN A 106 8.52 -1.92 29.19
C GLN A 106 9.79 -1.18 29.64
N TYR A 107 10.34 -0.28 28.81
CA TYR A 107 11.50 0.53 29.19
C TYR A 107 11.22 1.33 30.47
N TYR A 108 10.05 1.97 30.54
CA TYR A 108 9.64 2.75 31.70
C TYR A 108 9.34 1.90 32.93
N TYR A 109 8.71 0.75 32.74
CA TYR A 109 8.46 -0.19 33.85
C TYR A 109 9.78 -0.74 34.42
N SER A 110 10.75 -1.04 33.56
CA SER A 110 12.07 -1.55 33.98
C SER A 110 12.89 -0.53 34.78
N LEU A 111 12.74 0.78 34.50
CA LEU A 111 13.40 1.84 35.28
C LEU A 111 12.98 1.85 36.77
N PHE A 112 11.80 1.32 37.08
CA PHE A 112 11.26 1.25 38.45
C PHE A 112 11.14 -0.19 38.97
N ASN A 113 11.79 -1.17 38.33
CA ASN A 113 11.68 -2.60 38.67
C ASN A 113 10.23 -3.10 38.80
N ALA A 114 9.33 -2.54 38.00
CA ALA A 114 7.91 -2.90 37.96
C ALA A 114 7.60 -3.79 36.75
N SER A 115 6.51 -4.56 36.82
CA SER A 115 5.98 -5.31 35.67
C SER A 115 4.68 -4.73 35.15
N ILE A 116 4.51 -4.75 33.83
CA ILE A 116 3.30 -4.27 33.12
C ILE A 116 2.01 -4.95 33.62
N SER A 117 2.09 -6.20 34.07
CA SER A 117 0.95 -6.98 34.53
C SER A 117 0.46 -6.64 35.94
N THR A 118 1.32 -6.05 36.78
CA THR A 118 1.02 -5.83 38.20
C THR A 118 0.80 -4.37 38.55
N VAL A 119 1.43 -3.45 37.82
CA VAL A 119 1.42 -2.02 38.12
C VAL A 119 0.67 -1.28 37.02
N SER A 120 -0.20 -0.34 37.41
CA SER A 120 -0.99 0.43 36.45
C SER A 120 -0.14 1.47 35.71
N CYS A 121 -0.54 1.79 34.49
CA CYS A 121 0.13 2.80 33.65
C CYS A 121 0.22 4.18 34.35
N GLU A 122 -0.80 4.53 35.15
CA GLU A 122 -0.87 5.80 35.86
C GLU A 122 0.18 5.90 36.98
N THR A 123 0.36 4.85 37.78
CA THR A 123 1.33 4.88 38.90
C THR A 123 2.77 5.08 38.41
N ILE A 124 3.17 4.40 37.33
CA ILE A 124 4.47 4.64 36.67
C ILE A 124 4.57 6.08 36.16
N SER A 125 3.49 6.63 35.61
CA SER A 125 3.49 8.00 35.08
C SER A 125 3.72 9.05 36.18
N LEU A 126 3.16 8.86 37.37
CA LEU A 126 3.36 9.76 38.51
C LEU A 126 4.80 9.71 39.02
N ASN A 127 5.39 8.51 39.07
CA ASN A 127 6.81 8.34 39.43
C ASN A 127 7.74 8.99 38.40
N LEU A 128 7.41 8.90 37.11
CA LEU A 128 8.15 9.59 36.05
C LEU A 128 8.07 11.11 36.15
N LEU A 129 6.90 11.67 36.50
CA LEU A 129 6.75 13.12 36.68
C LEU A 129 7.53 13.65 37.89
N ARG A 130 7.75 12.81 38.90
CA ARG A 130 8.53 13.16 40.09
C ARG A 130 10.03 13.21 39.83
N HIS A 131 10.52 12.53 38.79
CA HIS A 131 11.93 12.57 38.39
C HIS A 131 12.22 13.76 37.46
N GLU A 132 12.93 14.77 37.97
CA GLU A 132 13.25 16.03 37.25
C GLU A 132 14.03 15.82 35.94
N SER A 133 14.85 14.76 35.84
CA SER A 133 15.61 14.43 34.63
C SER A 133 14.72 14.12 33.42
N PHE A 134 13.49 13.66 33.63
CA PHE A 134 12.52 13.38 32.56
C PHE A 134 11.80 14.64 32.07
N ILE A 135 11.87 15.74 32.83
CA ILE A 135 11.26 17.03 32.48
C ILE A 135 12.19 17.82 31.53
N LEU A 136 13.51 17.65 31.58
CA LEU A 136 14.45 18.40 30.73
C LEU A 136 14.58 17.88 29.30
N THR A 137 14.24 16.63 29.02
CA THR A 137 14.18 16.09 27.65
C THR A 137 12.93 16.58 26.86
N LYS A 138 12.06 17.39 27.50
CA LYS A 138 10.68 17.71 27.06
C LYS A 138 10.51 18.58 25.82
N LYS A 139 11.49 19.38 25.38
CA LYS A 139 11.23 20.45 24.39
C LYS A 139 12.11 20.35 23.14
N ASN A 140 12.12 19.19 22.51
CA ASN A 140 12.53 19.14 21.12
C ASN A 140 11.44 19.75 20.25
N PHE A 141 11.71 20.96 19.72
CA PHE A 141 10.83 21.66 18.77
C PHE A 141 10.36 20.72 17.64
N TYR A 142 11.28 19.87 17.15
CA TYR A 142 11.02 18.85 16.14
C TYR A 142 9.91 17.87 16.51
N ASP A 143 9.84 17.40 17.75
CA ASP A 143 8.83 16.42 18.16
C ASP A 143 7.43 17.06 18.21
N THR A 144 7.33 18.32 18.65
CA THR A 144 6.09 19.10 18.56
C THR A 144 5.67 19.34 17.12
N MET A 145 6.60 19.69 16.22
CA MET A 145 6.31 19.86 14.80
C MET A 145 5.79 18.58 14.16
N ILE A 146 6.41 17.44 14.47
CA ILE A 146 5.98 16.12 13.98
C ILE A 146 4.57 15.78 14.47
N LYS A 147 4.24 16.06 15.74
CA LYS A 147 2.90 15.83 16.31
C LYS A 147 1.84 16.70 15.62
N TRP A 148 2.13 17.98 15.38
CA TRP A 148 1.22 18.87 14.64
C TRP A 148 1.04 18.43 13.18
N LEU A 149 2.12 18.00 12.53
CA LEU A 149 2.08 17.46 11.17
C LEU A 149 1.20 16.21 11.13
N LEU A 150 1.35 15.29 12.09
CA LEU A 150 0.47 14.12 12.22
C LEU A 150 -1.01 14.53 12.35
N PHE A 151 -1.36 15.42 13.29
CA PHE A 151 -2.75 15.84 13.48
C PHE A 151 -3.34 16.51 12.24
N SER A 152 -2.59 17.38 11.56
CA SER A 152 -3.04 17.99 10.31
C SER A 152 -3.33 16.92 9.24
N THR A 153 -2.50 15.89 9.15
CA THR A 153 -2.69 14.81 8.19
C THR A 153 -3.87 13.91 8.54
N ILE A 154 -4.09 13.62 9.82
CA ILE A 154 -5.27 12.90 10.32
C ILE A 154 -6.53 13.68 9.96
N LEU A 155 -6.55 15.00 10.19
CA LEU A 155 -7.68 15.85 9.87
C LEU A 155 -8.02 15.79 8.36
N ILE A 156 -7.02 15.87 7.49
CA ILE A 156 -7.20 15.75 6.04
C ILE A 156 -7.83 14.39 5.67
N HIS A 157 -7.39 13.29 6.30
CA HIS A 157 -7.91 11.96 6.01
C HIS A 157 -9.33 11.75 6.57
N ILE A 158 -9.65 12.32 7.74
CA ILE A 158 -11.02 12.34 8.28
C ILE A 158 -11.95 13.08 7.31
N ILE A 159 -11.56 14.28 6.86
CA ILE A 159 -12.34 15.07 5.91
C ILE A 159 -12.55 14.26 4.62
N LYS A 160 -11.49 13.66 4.05
CA LYS A 160 -11.59 12.79 2.87
C LYS A 160 -12.57 11.63 3.08
N ASN A 161 -12.48 10.92 4.19
CA ASN A 161 -13.33 9.75 4.46
C ASN A 161 -14.80 10.15 4.68
N LEU A 162 -15.06 11.26 5.38
CA LEU A 162 -16.41 11.82 5.51
C LEU A 162 -17.00 12.19 4.16
N LEU A 163 -16.23 12.87 3.30
CA LEU A 163 -16.65 13.23 1.94
C LEU A 163 -16.94 12.00 1.10
N LEU A 164 -16.12 10.95 1.20
CA LEU A 164 -16.35 9.69 0.51
C LEU A 164 -17.66 9.01 0.95
N ILE A 165 -17.96 9.02 2.25
CA ILE A 165 -19.20 8.46 2.81
C ILE A 165 -20.41 9.25 2.32
N CYS A 166 -20.38 10.58 2.41
CA CYS A 166 -21.49 11.46 2.01
C CYS A 166 -21.83 11.34 0.53
N ILE A 167 -20.82 11.22 -0.33
CA ILE A 167 -21.00 11.26 -1.78
C ILE A 167 -21.23 9.84 -2.33
N ARG A 168 -20.48 8.83 -1.86
CA ARG A 168 -20.51 7.47 -2.42
C ARG A 168 -20.33 6.37 -1.38
N PHE A 169 -21.38 6.16 -0.58
CA PHE A 169 -21.44 5.09 0.43
C PHE A 169 -21.03 3.70 -0.09
N LYS A 170 -21.42 3.31 -1.31
CA LYS A 170 -21.03 2.00 -1.89
C LYS A 170 -19.52 1.87 -2.15
N MET A 171 -18.81 2.95 -2.47
CA MET A 171 -17.36 2.90 -2.71
C MET A 171 -16.55 2.85 -1.42
N PHE A 172 -17.15 3.23 -0.29
CA PHE A 172 -16.53 3.15 1.02
C PHE A 172 -16.19 1.71 1.44
N PHE A 173 -17.03 0.73 1.09
CA PHE A 173 -16.80 -0.70 1.40
C PHE A 173 -15.70 -1.38 0.56
N GLY A 174 -14.93 -0.62 -0.22
CA GLY A 174 -13.72 -1.15 -0.86
C GLY A 174 -12.67 -1.52 0.19
N LEU A 175 -12.03 -2.68 0.04
CA LEU A 175 -11.01 -3.19 0.97
C LEU A 175 -9.90 -2.16 1.27
N SER A 176 -9.45 -1.40 0.27
CA SER A 176 -8.45 -0.34 0.47
C SER A 176 -8.92 0.76 1.41
N ASN A 177 -10.18 1.19 1.28
CA ASN A 177 -10.77 2.26 2.11
C ASN A 177 -11.06 1.76 3.53
N ILE A 178 -11.46 0.49 3.68
CA ILE A 178 -11.65 -0.15 4.99
C ILE A 178 -10.31 -0.26 5.72
N LEU A 179 -9.25 -0.74 5.06
CA LEU A 179 -7.92 -0.81 5.65
C LEU A 179 -7.38 0.58 6.02
N GLU A 180 -7.61 1.58 5.16
CA GLU A 180 -7.27 2.98 5.45
C GLU A 180 -8.02 3.50 6.69
N LEU A 181 -9.31 3.20 6.82
CA LEU A 181 -10.11 3.57 7.99
C LEU A 181 -9.62 2.89 9.27
N ILE A 182 -9.33 1.59 9.22
CA ILE A 182 -8.81 0.85 10.37
C ILE A 182 -7.47 1.46 10.80
N ALA A 183 -6.56 1.72 9.85
CA ALA A 183 -5.28 2.38 10.14
C ALA A 183 -5.49 3.79 10.73
N LEU A 184 -6.47 4.55 10.22
CA LEU A 184 -6.81 5.87 10.75
C LEU A 184 -7.31 5.79 12.20
N ILE A 185 -8.24 4.89 12.51
CA ILE A 185 -8.76 4.70 13.87
C ILE A 185 -7.62 4.30 14.83
N LEU A 186 -6.80 3.33 14.44
CA LEU A 186 -5.66 2.89 15.25
C LEU A 186 -4.63 4.00 15.46
N SER A 187 -4.37 4.82 14.44
CA SER A 187 -3.47 5.98 14.55
C SER A 187 -4.00 7.04 15.51
N ILE A 188 -5.33 7.26 15.56
CA ILE A 188 -5.98 8.17 16.49
C ILE A 188 -5.86 7.63 17.91
N ILE A 189 -6.14 6.35 18.14
CA ILE A 189 -6.03 5.71 19.47
C ILE A 189 -4.61 5.82 20.03
N PHE A 190 -3.59 5.59 19.19
CA PHE A 190 -2.18 5.71 19.59
C PHE A 190 -1.79 7.17 19.89
N SER A 191 -2.25 8.12 19.07
CA SER A 191 -1.79 9.51 19.12
C SER A 191 -2.55 10.38 20.13
N HIS A 192 -3.78 9.99 20.47
CA HIS A 192 -4.62 10.69 21.43
C HIS A 192 -4.08 10.53 22.85
N ASP A 193 -4.05 11.65 23.57
CA ASP A 193 -3.63 11.69 24.98
C ASP A 193 -4.90 11.52 25.84
N PHE A 194 -5.20 10.29 26.26
CA PHE A 194 -6.36 9.98 27.12
C PHE A 194 -6.23 10.57 28.52
N TYR A 195 -5.00 10.76 28.99
CA TYR A 195 -4.71 11.26 30.33
C TYR A 195 -3.88 12.54 30.27
N SER A 196 -4.10 13.45 31.23
CA SER A 196 -3.42 14.75 31.32
C SER A 196 -1.89 14.63 31.39
N TRP A 197 -1.39 13.58 32.05
CA TRP A 197 0.05 13.32 32.18
C TRP A 197 0.70 12.82 30.89
N GLN A 198 -0.05 12.24 29.95
CA GLN A 198 0.50 11.73 28.68
C GLN A 198 1.06 12.85 27.81
N MET A 199 0.41 14.01 27.82
CA MET A 199 0.91 15.20 27.11
C MET A 199 2.30 15.60 27.59
N SER A 200 2.58 15.41 28.89
CA SER A 200 3.83 15.84 29.51
C SER A 200 4.97 14.83 29.38
N ILE A 201 4.69 13.53 29.49
CA ILE A 201 5.71 12.46 29.57
C ILE A 201 5.90 11.74 28.22
N ARG A 202 4.92 11.87 27.30
CA ARG A 202 4.87 11.14 26.01
C ARG A 202 4.91 9.62 26.17
N PHE A 203 4.48 9.14 27.33
CA PHE A 203 4.38 7.73 27.66
C PHE A 203 3.05 7.16 27.14
N ARG A 204 3.12 6.03 26.42
CA ARG A 204 1.96 5.33 25.87
C ARG A 204 1.73 4.04 26.66
N CYS A 205 0.47 3.81 27.06
CA CYS A 205 0.12 2.58 27.78
C CYS A 205 0.17 1.35 26.85
N SER A 206 0.23 0.15 27.44
CA SER A 206 0.34 -1.12 26.71
C SER A 206 -0.70 -1.27 25.59
N PHE A 207 -1.97 -0.97 25.87
CA PHE A 207 -3.04 -1.01 24.88
C PHE A 207 -2.81 -0.05 23.69
N GLN A 208 -2.46 1.21 23.98
CA GLN A 208 -2.16 2.18 22.92
C GLN A 208 -0.99 1.71 22.06
N TRP A 209 0.04 1.15 22.70
CA TRP A 209 1.23 0.63 22.01
C TRP A 209 0.87 -0.53 21.05
N GLN A 210 0.04 -1.47 21.49
CA GLN A 210 -0.47 -2.56 20.65
C GLN A 210 -1.29 -2.03 19.46
N CYS A 211 -2.18 -1.06 19.69
CA CYS A 211 -2.93 -0.41 18.60
C CYS A 211 -2.01 0.29 17.60
N GLY A 212 -0.96 0.98 18.09
CA GLY A 212 0.05 1.61 17.25
C GLY A 212 0.80 0.62 16.37
N ALA A 213 1.19 -0.53 16.94
CA ALA A 213 1.90 -1.61 16.25
C ALA A 213 1.06 -2.26 15.14
N ILE A 214 -0.23 -2.49 15.37
CA ILE A 214 -1.14 -2.99 14.33
C ILE A 214 -1.41 -1.90 13.29
N GLY A 215 -1.62 -0.66 13.75
CA GLY A 215 -1.91 0.49 12.89
C GLY A 215 -0.81 0.80 11.89
N ILE A 216 0.47 0.70 12.31
CA ILE A 216 1.61 0.97 11.42
C ILE A 216 1.71 -0.10 10.33
N LEU A 217 1.51 -1.37 10.68
CA LEU A 217 1.54 -2.49 9.74
C LEU A 217 0.41 -2.38 8.71
N ILE A 218 -0.83 -2.16 9.16
CA ILE A 218 -1.98 -1.96 8.26
C ILE A 218 -1.75 -0.73 7.39
N GLY A 219 -1.16 0.34 7.93
CA GLY A 219 -0.83 1.54 7.17
C GLY A 219 0.13 1.29 6.01
N TRP A 220 1.23 0.58 6.25
CA TRP A 220 2.17 0.23 5.18
C TRP A 220 1.59 -0.76 4.16
N ILE A 221 0.78 -1.73 4.59
CA ILE A 221 0.06 -2.62 3.66
C ILE A 221 -0.90 -1.81 2.78
N THR A 222 -1.62 -0.86 3.38
CA THR A 222 -2.51 0.05 2.65
C THR A 222 -1.71 0.85 1.62
N LEU A 223 -0.53 1.36 1.99
CA LEU A 223 0.37 2.07 1.08
C LEU A 223 0.79 1.20 -0.11
N ILE A 224 1.11 -0.08 0.09
CA ILE A 224 1.42 -1.02 -1.00
C ILE A 224 0.24 -1.13 -1.98
N ILE A 225 -1.00 -1.19 -1.48
CA ILE A 225 -2.19 -1.23 -2.33
C ILE A 225 -2.30 0.06 -3.18
N TYR A 226 -1.87 1.23 -2.68
CA TYR A 226 -1.82 2.46 -3.48
C TYR A 226 -0.58 2.54 -4.41
N VAL A 227 0.50 1.83 -4.13
CA VAL A 227 1.65 1.69 -5.04
C VAL A 227 1.24 1.00 -6.35
N GLN A 228 0.17 0.19 -6.35
CA GLN A 228 -0.37 -0.45 -7.57
C GLN A 228 -0.70 0.55 -8.69
N PHE A 229 -0.77 1.84 -8.39
CA PHE A 229 -1.14 2.86 -9.36
C PHE A 229 0.07 3.63 -9.93
N LEU A 230 1.26 3.44 -9.35
CA LEU A 230 2.51 3.94 -9.93
C LEU A 230 2.83 3.19 -11.23
N SER A 231 3.33 3.93 -12.22
CA SER A 231 3.43 3.45 -13.62
C SER A 231 4.46 2.35 -13.85
N ALA A 232 5.42 2.16 -12.95
CA ALA A 232 6.51 1.20 -13.12
C ALA A 232 6.39 0.02 -12.13
N SER A 233 6.09 0.28 -10.87
CA SER A 233 6.02 -0.74 -9.82
C SER A 233 4.64 -1.39 -9.68
N GLY A 234 3.58 -0.76 -10.17
CA GLY A 234 2.23 -1.18 -9.83
C GLY A 234 1.78 -2.50 -10.45
N ILE A 235 2.40 -2.93 -11.56
CA ILE A 235 2.14 -4.24 -12.18
C ILE A 235 2.51 -5.37 -11.21
N TYR A 236 3.63 -5.22 -10.47
CA TYR A 236 4.06 -6.21 -9.48
C TYR A 236 3.09 -6.32 -8.31
N VAL A 237 2.49 -5.22 -7.87
CA VAL A 237 1.48 -5.23 -6.81
C VAL A 237 0.21 -5.95 -7.27
N VAL A 238 -0.26 -5.69 -8.49
CA VAL A 238 -1.42 -6.40 -9.06
C VAL A 238 -1.12 -7.89 -9.23
N MET A 239 0.10 -8.24 -9.65
CA MET A 239 0.54 -9.63 -9.74
C MET A 239 0.56 -10.30 -8.37
N LEU A 240 1.12 -9.64 -7.35
CA LEU A 240 1.11 -10.11 -5.96
C LEU A 240 -0.31 -10.35 -5.46
N GLU A 241 -1.24 -9.44 -5.69
CA GLU A 241 -2.65 -9.59 -5.29
C GLU A 241 -3.32 -10.80 -5.98
N VAL A 242 -2.93 -11.12 -7.22
CA VAL A 242 -3.44 -12.33 -7.90
C VAL A 242 -2.82 -13.60 -7.32
N ILE A 243 -1.51 -13.62 -7.09
CA ILE A 243 -0.80 -14.77 -6.49
C ILE A 243 -1.33 -15.03 -5.08
N LEU A 244 -1.47 -13.99 -4.25
CA LEU A 244 -2.04 -14.09 -2.91
C LEU A 244 -3.44 -14.71 -2.93
N ARG A 245 -4.34 -14.25 -3.81
CA ARG A 245 -5.69 -14.84 -3.92
C ARG A 245 -5.68 -16.31 -4.33
N LYS A 246 -4.71 -16.75 -5.13
CA LYS A 246 -4.57 -18.16 -5.49
C LYS A 246 -4.06 -18.97 -4.30
N PHE A 247 -3.04 -18.46 -3.61
CA PHE A 247 -2.53 -19.05 -2.38
C PHE A 247 -3.62 -19.20 -1.31
N LEU A 248 -4.47 -18.18 -1.12
CA LEU A 248 -5.60 -18.23 -0.19
C LEU A 248 -6.59 -19.38 -0.49
N ARG A 249 -6.72 -19.83 -1.75
CA ARG A 249 -7.57 -20.99 -2.08
C ARG A 249 -6.97 -22.32 -1.64
N PHE A 250 -5.66 -22.37 -1.42
CA PHE A 250 -4.95 -23.55 -0.96
C PHE A 250 -4.89 -23.65 0.58
N ILE A 251 -5.13 -22.54 1.29
CA ILE A 251 -5.14 -22.50 2.77
C ILE A 251 -6.03 -23.56 3.43
N PRO A 252 -7.25 -23.87 2.95
CA PRO A 252 -8.09 -24.89 3.57
C PRO A 252 -7.41 -26.27 3.63
N ILE A 253 -6.64 -26.62 2.60
CA ILE A 253 -5.88 -27.88 2.55
C ILE A 253 -4.75 -27.83 3.60
N LEU A 254 -4.03 -26.70 3.67
CA LEU A 254 -2.98 -26.50 4.69
C LEU A 254 -3.50 -26.62 6.12
N ILE A 255 -4.69 -26.06 6.41
CA ILE A 255 -5.27 -26.09 7.76
C ILE A 255 -5.49 -27.52 8.25
N ILE A 256 -5.91 -28.45 7.39
CA ILE A 256 -6.11 -29.86 7.77
C ILE A 256 -4.79 -30.48 8.25
N PHE A 257 -3.70 -30.24 7.52
CA PHE A 257 -2.38 -30.74 7.92
C PHE A 257 -1.85 -30.04 9.18
N ILE A 258 -1.98 -28.71 9.27
CA ILE A 258 -1.54 -27.93 10.44
C ILE A 258 -2.23 -28.42 11.72
N LEU A 259 -3.55 -28.64 11.66
CA LEU A 259 -4.32 -29.14 12.80
C LEU A 259 -3.97 -30.59 13.12
N GLY A 260 -3.89 -31.47 12.12
CA GLY A 260 -3.54 -32.88 12.32
C GLY A 260 -2.18 -33.02 12.99
N PHE A 261 -1.14 -32.44 12.41
CA PHE A 261 0.21 -32.49 12.98
C PHE A 261 0.33 -31.68 14.27
N GLY A 262 -0.29 -30.50 14.37
CA GLY A 262 -0.25 -29.65 15.57
C GLY A 262 -0.82 -30.32 16.80
N LEU A 263 -1.96 -31.01 16.66
CA LEU A 263 -2.57 -31.77 17.74
C LEU A 263 -1.75 -33.02 18.10
N SER A 264 -1.17 -33.71 17.11
CA SER A 264 -0.27 -34.84 17.39
C SER A 264 1.00 -34.43 18.13
N PHE A 265 1.63 -33.33 17.73
CA PHE A 265 2.80 -32.79 18.45
C PHE A 265 2.43 -32.31 19.84
N HIS A 266 1.27 -31.66 20.01
CA HIS A 266 0.78 -31.28 21.34
C HIS A 266 0.66 -32.50 22.25
N MET A 267 0.05 -33.60 21.78
CA MET A 267 -0.11 -34.81 22.58
C MET A 267 1.23 -35.48 22.96
N LEU A 268 2.19 -35.52 22.04
CA LEU A 268 3.46 -36.21 22.24
C LEU A 268 4.51 -35.36 22.99
N LEU A 269 4.46 -34.04 22.82
CA LEU A 269 5.48 -33.10 23.31
C LEU A 269 4.93 -32.13 24.36
N GLN A 270 3.75 -32.38 24.94
CA GLN A 270 3.11 -31.47 25.91
C GLN A 270 3.99 -31.12 27.11
N ASN A 271 4.93 -32.00 27.46
CA ASN A 271 5.90 -31.78 28.55
C ASN A 271 6.93 -30.66 28.23
N GLN A 272 6.99 -30.19 26.99
CA GLN A 272 7.84 -29.07 26.59
C GLN A 272 7.05 -27.77 26.62
N ASN A 273 7.65 -26.70 27.15
CA ASN A 273 7.03 -25.38 27.24
C ASN A 273 6.49 -24.86 25.89
N VAL A 274 7.10 -25.27 24.77
CA VAL A 274 6.71 -24.86 23.42
C VAL A 274 5.39 -25.51 22.96
N TYR A 275 5.06 -26.70 23.44
CA TYR A 275 3.85 -27.45 23.05
C TYR A 275 2.86 -27.61 24.21
N HIS A 276 3.10 -26.96 25.34
CA HIS A 276 2.30 -27.11 26.55
C HIS A 276 0.83 -26.70 26.32
N HIS A 277 0.60 -25.62 25.56
CA HIS A 277 -0.74 -25.21 25.15
C HIS A 277 -1.01 -25.60 23.70
N THR A 278 -2.25 -26.01 23.42
CA THR A 278 -2.68 -26.45 22.09
C THR A 278 -2.49 -25.35 21.02
N PHE A 279 -2.76 -24.09 21.37
CA PHE A 279 -2.54 -22.96 20.45
C PHE A 279 -1.06 -22.74 20.15
N ASP A 280 -0.18 -22.88 21.14
CA ASP A 280 1.26 -22.72 20.96
C ASP A 280 1.82 -23.83 20.07
N ALA A 281 1.34 -25.06 20.24
CA ALA A 281 1.67 -26.18 19.37
C ALA A 281 1.23 -25.94 17.91
N ILE A 282 0.04 -25.38 17.68
CA ILE A 282 -0.44 -25.03 16.33
C ILE A 282 0.39 -23.89 15.71
N ILE A 283 0.75 -22.86 16.49
CA ILE A 283 1.64 -21.80 16.01
C ILE A 283 3.00 -22.38 15.66
N ARG A 284 3.51 -23.29 16.50
CA ARG A 284 4.77 -23.96 16.27
C ARG A 284 4.76 -24.80 15.00
N THR A 285 3.68 -25.52 14.70
CA THR A 285 3.57 -26.25 13.43
C THR A 285 3.43 -25.34 12.22
N ILE A 286 2.77 -24.19 12.35
CA ILE A 286 2.76 -23.17 11.28
C ILE A 286 4.18 -22.67 11.01
N LEU A 287 4.97 -22.42 12.05
CA LEU A 287 6.38 -22.02 11.91
C LEU A 287 7.20 -23.12 11.22
N MET A 288 6.95 -24.40 11.53
CA MET A 288 7.63 -25.51 10.84
C MET A 288 7.34 -25.58 9.34
N LEU A 289 6.21 -25.01 8.85
CA LEU A 289 5.92 -24.95 7.41
C LEU A 289 6.98 -24.17 6.62
N THR A 290 7.70 -23.24 7.26
CA THR A 290 8.77 -22.47 6.60
C THR A 290 10.03 -23.31 6.37
N GLY A 291 10.12 -24.50 6.95
CA GLY A 291 11.30 -25.37 6.94
C GLY A 291 12.16 -25.27 8.20
N GLU A 292 11.75 -24.49 9.20
CA GLU A 292 12.46 -24.38 10.48
C GLU A 292 12.01 -25.47 11.47
N PHE A 293 12.80 -26.54 11.59
CA PHE A 293 12.44 -27.69 12.43
C PHE A 293 12.96 -27.57 13.87
N ASN A 294 14.11 -26.94 14.10
CA ASN A 294 14.87 -26.89 15.38
C ASN A 294 14.71 -28.16 16.24
N TYR A 295 14.75 -29.35 15.62
CA TYR A 295 14.47 -30.62 16.30
C TYR A 295 15.53 -30.93 17.38
N GLU A 296 16.75 -30.44 17.19
CA GLU A 296 17.89 -30.64 18.08
C GLU A 296 17.64 -30.06 19.48
N GLU A 297 17.11 -28.84 19.58
CA GLU A 297 16.89 -28.19 20.88
C GLU A 297 15.80 -28.90 21.72
N HIS A 298 14.88 -29.60 21.06
CA HIS A 298 13.76 -30.28 21.71
C HIS A 298 14.10 -31.69 22.20
N LEU A 299 15.13 -32.33 21.63
CA LEU A 299 15.49 -33.71 21.97
C LEU A 299 16.64 -33.78 22.98
N TYR A 300 17.60 -32.86 22.89
CA TYR A 300 18.80 -32.90 23.74
C TYR A 300 18.63 -32.18 25.09
N ARG A 301 17.56 -31.39 25.30
CA ARG A 301 17.33 -30.68 26.58
C ARG A 301 16.84 -31.59 27.71
N GLN A 302 16.49 -32.84 27.41
CA GLN A 302 16.01 -33.85 28.37
C GLN A 302 17.05 -34.90 28.75
N GLU A 303 18.33 -34.75 28.37
CA GLU A 303 19.39 -35.72 28.71
C GLU A 303 19.61 -35.93 30.22
N ASN A 304 19.07 -35.06 31.07
CA ASN A 304 19.16 -35.21 32.53
C ASN A 304 18.06 -36.09 33.15
N GLU A 305 17.06 -36.56 32.38
CA GLU A 305 16.01 -37.45 32.89
C GLU A 305 15.84 -38.65 31.95
N ASN A 306 16.00 -39.86 32.48
CA ASN A 306 15.92 -41.17 31.79
C ASN A 306 14.54 -41.52 31.17
N ASN A 307 13.71 -40.52 30.86
CA ASN A 307 12.33 -40.67 30.42
C ASN A 307 12.19 -40.27 28.94
N GLN A 308 12.88 -40.99 28.05
CA GLN A 308 12.73 -40.84 26.60
C GLN A 308 11.47 -41.58 26.09
N TYR A 309 10.29 -41.16 26.53
CA TYR A 309 9.05 -41.75 26.06
C TYR A 309 8.73 -41.27 24.62
N TYR A 310 8.35 -42.22 23.76
CA TYR A 310 7.82 -41.98 22.40
C TYR A 310 8.75 -41.36 21.35
N TYR A 311 10.07 -41.30 21.60
CA TYR A 311 11.06 -40.75 20.66
C TYR A 311 10.91 -41.32 19.24
N GLN A 312 10.75 -42.64 19.10
CA GLN A 312 10.58 -43.30 17.80
C GLN A 312 9.37 -42.75 17.01
N ILE A 313 8.24 -42.52 17.68
CA ILE A 313 7.01 -41.99 17.05
C ILE A 313 7.20 -40.52 16.69
N ILE A 314 7.83 -39.74 17.58
CA ILE A 314 8.13 -38.32 17.34
C ILE A 314 9.02 -38.17 16.10
N PHE A 315 10.08 -38.98 15.97
CA PHE A 315 10.95 -39.01 14.79
C PHE A 315 10.21 -39.35 13.51
N LEU A 316 9.40 -40.40 13.55
CA LEU A 316 8.58 -40.79 12.40
C LEU A 316 7.66 -39.65 11.98
N LEU A 317 7.02 -38.98 12.94
CA LEU A 317 6.09 -37.88 12.69
C LEU A 317 6.80 -36.64 12.12
N TYR A 318 8.01 -36.32 12.59
CA TYR A 318 8.84 -35.27 11.98
C TYR A 318 9.27 -35.60 10.56
N ILE A 319 9.73 -36.83 10.29
CA ILE A 319 10.11 -37.26 8.93
C ILE A 319 8.90 -37.19 7.99
N LEU A 320 7.75 -37.69 8.43
CA LEU A 320 6.50 -37.64 7.69
C LEU A 320 6.08 -36.19 7.40
N PHE A 321 6.17 -35.32 8.39
CA PHE A 321 5.89 -33.89 8.23
C PHE A 321 6.84 -33.26 7.19
N CYS A 322 8.15 -33.50 7.27
CA CYS A 322 9.12 -32.97 6.31
C CYS A 322 8.78 -33.40 4.87
N ILE A 323 8.43 -34.67 4.66
CA ILE A 323 8.06 -35.18 3.34
C ILE A 323 6.76 -34.53 2.84
N LEU A 324 5.70 -34.53 3.65
CA LEU A 324 4.38 -34.04 3.24
C LEU A 324 4.34 -32.52 3.10
N ILE A 325 4.83 -31.78 4.09
CA ILE A 325 4.74 -30.32 4.10
C ILE A 325 5.85 -29.70 3.26
N THR A 326 7.11 -29.95 3.62
CA THR A 326 8.24 -29.21 3.07
C THR A 326 8.60 -29.68 1.66
N ILE A 327 8.49 -30.99 1.40
CA ILE A 327 8.84 -31.51 0.07
C ILE A 327 7.62 -31.54 -0.84
N LEU A 328 6.47 -32.07 -0.41
CA LEU A 328 5.33 -32.21 -1.31
C LEU A 328 4.53 -30.91 -1.43
N ILE A 329 4.03 -30.37 -0.31
CA ILE A 329 3.12 -29.23 -0.35
C ILE A 329 3.83 -27.93 -0.77
N MET A 330 5.00 -27.61 -0.22
CA MET A 330 5.71 -26.38 -0.61
C MET A 330 6.14 -26.42 -2.08
N ASN A 331 6.62 -27.55 -2.59
CA ASN A 331 6.97 -27.66 -4.01
C ASN A 331 5.73 -27.67 -4.91
N LEU A 332 4.61 -28.26 -4.49
CA LEU A 332 3.34 -28.17 -5.22
C LEU A 332 2.85 -26.72 -5.30
N LEU A 333 2.93 -25.98 -4.20
CA LEU A 333 2.57 -24.56 -4.13
C LEU A 333 3.42 -23.71 -5.07
N ILE A 334 4.74 -23.93 -5.05
CA ILE A 334 5.69 -23.23 -5.93
C ILE A 334 5.44 -23.62 -7.39
N ALA A 335 5.29 -24.92 -7.70
CA ALA A 335 5.04 -25.40 -9.05
C ALA A 335 3.74 -24.83 -9.64
N ASN A 336 2.68 -24.81 -8.85
CA ASN A 336 1.41 -24.21 -9.24
C ASN A 336 1.53 -22.69 -9.46
N ALA A 337 2.29 -22.00 -8.59
CA ALA A 337 2.54 -20.57 -8.76
C ALA A 337 3.37 -20.29 -10.03
N VAL A 338 4.46 -21.03 -10.25
CA VAL A 338 5.44 -20.81 -11.34
C VAL A 338 4.86 -21.13 -12.72
N GLY A 339 4.16 -22.27 -12.85
CA GLY A 339 3.55 -22.67 -14.12
C GLY A 339 2.51 -21.66 -14.64
N GLU A 340 1.90 -20.89 -13.72
CA GLU A 340 0.90 -19.90 -14.06
C GLU A 340 1.44 -18.49 -14.27
N ILE A 341 2.74 -18.20 -14.03
CA ILE A 341 3.32 -16.85 -14.16
C ILE A 341 3.18 -16.29 -15.59
N PRO A 342 3.54 -17.01 -16.67
CA PRO A 342 3.49 -16.44 -18.01
C PRO A 342 2.08 -15.97 -18.45
N PRO A 343 1.01 -16.78 -18.38
CA PRO A 343 -0.34 -16.31 -18.72
C PRO A 343 -0.88 -15.32 -17.68
N LEU A 344 -0.38 -15.36 -16.43
CA LEU A 344 -0.74 -14.41 -15.40
C LEU A 344 -0.25 -12.99 -15.73
N ILE A 345 0.95 -12.83 -16.29
CA ILE A 345 1.49 -11.50 -16.64
C ILE A 345 0.58 -10.78 -17.64
N GLU A 346 0.11 -11.48 -18.68
CA GLU A 346 -0.78 -10.87 -19.67
C GLU A 346 -2.12 -10.46 -19.06
N ARG A 347 -2.72 -11.35 -18.25
CA ARG A 347 -3.96 -11.06 -17.53
C ARG A 347 -3.77 -9.93 -16.52
N ALA A 348 -2.63 -9.89 -15.85
CA ALA A 348 -2.27 -8.85 -14.88
C ALA A 348 -2.09 -7.49 -15.57
N ASN A 349 -1.50 -7.43 -16.76
CA ASN A 349 -1.36 -6.18 -17.52
C ASN A 349 -2.72 -5.59 -17.91
N VAL A 350 -3.65 -6.44 -18.36
CA VAL A 350 -5.03 -6.02 -18.65
C VAL A 350 -5.72 -5.56 -17.36
N LYS A 351 -5.66 -6.38 -16.30
CA LYS A 351 -6.26 -6.07 -15.00
C LYS A 351 -5.71 -4.78 -14.39
N TYR A 352 -4.40 -4.57 -14.47
CA TYR A 352 -3.70 -3.36 -14.03
C TYR A 352 -4.22 -2.12 -14.76
N SER A 353 -4.33 -2.18 -16.08
CA SER A 353 -4.89 -1.08 -16.88
C SER A 353 -6.35 -0.79 -16.48
N ILE A 354 -7.18 -1.82 -16.30
CA ILE A 354 -8.57 -1.66 -15.84
C ILE A 354 -8.63 -1.00 -14.46
N MET A 355 -7.83 -1.48 -13.51
CA MET A 355 -7.80 -0.97 -12.14
C MET A 355 -7.38 0.50 -12.10
N ARG A 356 -6.36 0.88 -12.88
CA ARG A 356 -5.92 2.29 -12.99
C ARG A 356 -7.00 3.18 -13.57
N ILE A 357 -7.66 2.75 -14.64
CA ILE A 357 -8.74 3.54 -15.26
C ILE A 357 -9.90 3.69 -14.27
N LYS A 358 -10.35 2.61 -13.63
CA LYS A 358 -11.43 2.64 -12.63
C LYS A 358 -11.14 3.65 -11.52
N LEU A 359 -9.95 3.59 -10.95
CA LEU A 359 -9.54 4.50 -9.90
C LEU A 359 -9.43 5.95 -10.39
N ILE A 360 -8.86 6.20 -11.57
CA ILE A 360 -8.78 7.56 -12.12
C ILE A 360 -10.19 8.13 -12.32
N MET A 361 -11.13 7.33 -12.84
CA MET A 361 -12.53 7.74 -12.97
C MET A 361 -13.16 8.01 -11.60
N ASP A 362 -12.88 7.19 -10.59
CA ASP A 362 -13.39 7.39 -9.24
C ASP A 362 -12.86 8.69 -8.61
N TYR A 363 -11.58 9.03 -8.82
CA TYR A 363 -11.00 10.30 -8.39
C TYR A 363 -11.47 11.50 -9.21
N GLU A 364 -11.66 11.35 -10.52
CA GLU A 364 -12.21 12.42 -11.37
C GLU A 364 -13.64 12.76 -10.95
N ILE A 365 -14.44 11.75 -10.67
CA ILE A 365 -15.79 11.93 -10.12
C ILE A 365 -15.72 12.60 -8.76
N PHE A 366 -14.87 12.10 -7.85
CA PHE A 366 -14.68 12.71 -6.53
C PHE A 366 -14.19 14.17 -6.63
N LEU A 367 -13.32 14.52 -7.56
CA LEU A 367 -12.88 15.91 -7.76
C LEU A 367 -13.97 16.78 -8.38
N SER A 368 -14.75 16.25 -9.33
CA SER A 368 -15.86 16.97 -9.96
C SER A 368 -16.95 17.35 -8.95
N THR A 369 -17.08 16.61 -7.85
CA THR A 369 -17.99 17.01 -6.76
C THR A 369 -17.48 18.21 -5.95
N PHE A 370 -16.15 18.44 -5.91
CA PHE A 370 -15.56 19.65 -5.31
C PHE A 370 -15.56 20.86 -6.24
N ASP A 371 -15.75 20.67 -7.55
CA ASP A 371 -15.90 21.81 -8.48
C ASP A 371 -17.12 22.69 -8.13
N PHE A 372 -18.09 22.15 -7.39
CA PHE A 372 -19.19 22.91 -6.79
C PHE A 372 -18.77 23.67 -5.51
N LEU A 373 -17.77 23.17 -4.77
CA LEU A 373 -17.39 23.67 -3.45
C LEU A 373 -16.22 24.68 -3.46
N ILE A 374 -15.36 24.72 -4.50
CA ILE A 374 -14.15 25.56 -4.51
C ILE A 374 -14.00 26.35 -5.82
N PRO A 375 -14.46 27.62 -5.88
CA PRO A 375 -14.27 28.52 -7.03
C PRO A 375 -12.79 28.81 -7.34
N TYR A 376 -11.89 28.65 -6.37
CA TYR A 376 -10.47 28.96 -6.48
C TYR A 376 -9.68 27.94 -7.33
N LEU A 377 -10.06 26.66 -7.28
CA LEU A 377 -9.47 25.61 -8.12
C LEU A 377 -9.88 25.79 -9.59
N LYS A 378 -11.10 26.29 -9.84
CA LYS A 378 -11.64 26.63 -11.17
C LYS A 378 -10.73 27.58 -11.96
N LYS A 379 -10.14 28.58 -11.31
CA LYS A 379 -9.24 29.57 -11.94
C LYS A 379 -7.87 28.99 -12.28
N ARG A 380 -7.33 28.13 -11.40
CA ARG A 380 -6.03 27.47 -11.60
C ARG A 380 -6.10 26.36 -12.66
N VAL A 381 -7.18 25.59 -12.66
CA VAL A 381 -7.46 24.55 -13.66
C VAL A 381 -7.73 25.17 -15.05
N LYS A 382 -8.51 26.26 -15.14
CA LYS A 382 -8.76 26.97 -16.41
C LYS A 382 -7.46 27.53 -17.02
N ASN A 383 -6.62 28.21 -16.23
CA ASN A 383 -5.36 28.77 -16.71
C ASN A 383 -4.33 27.70 -17.13
N LEU A 384 -4.31 26.54 -16.47
CA LEU A 384 -3.44 25.42 -16.84
C LEU A 384 -3.95 24.64 -18.07
N ILE A 385 -5.27 24.65 -18.32
CA ILE A 385 -5.88 24.06 -19.52
C ILE A 385 -5.63 24.94 -20.75
N ASP A 386 -5.71 26.26 -20.61
CA ASP A 386 -5.49 27.21 -21.72
C ASP A 386 -4.01 27.28 -22.13
N ASN A 387 -3.07 27.29 -21.19
CA ASN A 387 -1.63 27.14 -21.48
C ASN A 387 -1.28 25.76 -22.06
N ASN A 388 -2.07 24.75 -21.69
CA ASN A 388 -2.20 23.41 -22.25
C ASN A 388 -2.19 23.29 -23.78
N GLN A 389 -2.99 24.10 -24.48
CA GLN A 389 -3.66 23.68 -25.72
C GLN A 389 -2.75 23.41 -26.93
N ASN A 390 -1.50 23.88 -26.93
CA ASN A 390 -0.66 23.87 -28.14
C ASN A 390 0.24 22.64 -28.37
N GLU A 391 0.37 21.70 -27.42
CA GLU A 391 1.09 20.44 -27.70
C GLU A 391 0.29 19.46 -28.59
N ILE A 392 0.79 19.20 -29.79
CA ILE A 392 0.33 18.16 -30.74
C ILE A 392 1.23 16.92 -30.55
N ILE A 393 0.65 15.77 -30.24
CA ILE A 393 1.40 14.52 -30.01
C ILE A 393 1.04 13.51 -31.10
N TYR A 394 2.05 13.07 -31.86
CA TYR A 394 1.90 12.09 -32.93
C TYR A 394 2.08 10.65 -32.39
N PRO A 395 1.23 9.68 -32.81
CA PRO A 395 1.27 8.31 -32.31
C PRO A 395 2.51 7.51 -32.76
N ASN A 396 3.13 7.86 -33.89
CA ASN A 396 4.24 7.09 -34.49
C ASN A 396 5.66 7.66 -34.27
N LYS A 397 5.83 8.70 -33.45
CA LYS A 397 7.18 9.13 -33.06
C LYS A 397 7.56 8.43 -31.75
N ILE A 398 8.50 7.48 -31.84
CA ILE A 398 9.32 7.05 -30.71
C ILE A 398 9.91 8.34 -30.12
N HIS A 399 9.51 8.69 -28.90
CA HIS A 399 10.16 9.75 -28.14
C HIS A 399 11.56 9.25 -27.77
N ARG A 400 12.52 9.33 -28.69
CA ARG A 400 13.91 9.51 -28.29
C ARG A 400 13.91 10.85 -27.57
N ASN A 401 14.13 10.82 -26.26
CA ASN A 401 14.34 11.99 -25.41
C ASN A 401 15.57 12.78 -25.91
N LYS A 402 15.44 13.48 -27.05
CA LYS A 402 16.54 14.22 -27.67
C LYS A 402 16.98 15.36 -26.77
N HIS A 403 16.12 15.99 -25.96
CA HIS A 403 16.55 17.06 -25.06
C HIS A 403 17.36 16.58 -23.84
N LYS A 404 17.04 15.42 -23.24
CA LYS A 404 17.86 14.85 -22.16
C LYS A 404 19.14 14.21 -22.69
N TYR A 405 19.09 13.54 -23.85
CA TYR A 405 20.26 12.95 -24.49
C TYR A 405 21.18 14.00 -25.14
N TYR A 406 20.70 15.15 -25.64
CA TYR A 406 21.60 16.20 -26.17
C TYR A 406 22.41 16.84 -25.04
N HIS A 407 21.80 17.14 -23.89
CA HIS A 407 22.54 17.70 -22.77
C HIS A 407 23.51 16.70 -22.15
N ILE A 408 23.11 15.43 -22.01
CA ILE A 408 23.99 14.37 -21.50
C ILE A 408 25.11 14.06 -22.51
N LYS A 409 24.80 13.95 -23.81
CA LYS A 409 25.81 13.69 -24.85
C LYS A 409 26.75 14.89 -25.05
N LYS A 410 26.24 16.13 -24.96
CA LYS A 410 27.05 17.36 -24.99
C LYS A 410 27.94 17.49 -23.76
N PHE A 411 27.42 17.17 -22.57
CA PHE A 411 28.20 17.10 -21.32
C PHE A 411 29.34 16.06 -21.40
N PHE A 412 29.07 14.86 -21.93
CA PHE A 412 30.10 13.83 -22.12
C PHE A 412 31.07 14.15 -23.28
N THR A 413 30.65 14.84 -24.35
CA THR A 413 31.59 15.27 -25.40
C THR A 413 32.46 16.44 -24.98
N ASP A 414 31.94 17.39 -24.19
CA ASP A 414 32.72 18.52 -23.68
C ASP A 414 33.72 18.06 -22.61
N GLN A 415 33.36 17.10 -21.75
CA GLN A 415 34.33 16.46 -20.85
C GLN A 415 35.43 15.67 -21.60
N ARG A 416 35.09 14.97 -22.68
CA ARG A 416 36.08 14.24 -23.50
C ARG A 416 37.02 15.19 -24.26
N LYS A 417 36.53 16.34 -24.70
CA LYS A 417 37.35 17.39 -25.35
C LYS A 417 38.29 18.08 -24.35
N ASN A 418 37.81 18.37 -23.14
CA ASN A 418 38.63 18.94 -22.06
C ASN A 418 39.68 17.95 -21.53
N PHE A 419 39.38 16.65 -21.53
CA PHE A 419 40.34 15.61 -21.17
C PHE A 419 41.45 15.45 -22.23
N LEU A 420 41.09 15.52 -23.53
CA LEU A 420 42.06 15.43 -24.64
C LEU A 420 42.95 16.68 -24.77
N LEU A 421 42.43 17.86 -24.43
CA LEU A 421 43.21 19.10 -24.36
C LEU A 421 44.20 19.08 -23.18
N LYS A 422 43.79 18.60 -22.00
CA LYS A 422 44.70 18.41 -20.86
C LYS A 422 45.81 17.38 -21.14
N THR A 423 45.51 16.27 -21.82
CA THR A 423 46.54 15.27 -22.16
C THR A 423 47.51 15.72 -23.25
N ASN A 424 47.17 16.75 -24.03
CA ASN A 424 48.07 17.33 -25.04
C ASN A 424 48.91 18.48 -24.48
N GLU A 425 48.45 19.17 -23.44
CA GLU A 425 49.24 20.15 -22.67
C GLU A 425 50.25 19.47 -21.72
N GLU A 426 50.05 18.21 -21.34
CA GLU A 426 51.04 17.41 -20.57
C GLU A 426 52.08 16.67 -21.45
N LYS A 427 52.05 16.87 -22.78
CA LYS A 427 52.99 16.26 -23.75
C LYS A 427 53.79 17.26 -24.60
N ILE A 428 53.82 18.53 -24.17
CA ILE A 428 54.80 19.54 -24.58
C ILE A 428 55.54 19.92 -23.31
#